data_AF-W1S8N8-F1
#
_entry.id   AF-W1S8N8-F1
#
_cell.length_a   1.000
_cell.length_b   1.000
_cell.length_c   1.000
_cell.angle_alpha   90.00
_cell.angle_beta   90.00
_cell.angle_gamma   90.00
#
_symmetry.space_group_name_H-M   'P 1'
#
loop_
_entity.id
_entity.type
_entity.pdbx_description
1 polymer ?
#
loop_
_entity_poly.entity_id
_entity_poly.type
_entity_poly.pdbx_seq_one_letter_code
_entity_poly.pdbx_strand_id
1 'polypeptide(L)' 'MHVAPDADGCSACGGTMGKLGEDVTEVLEYVPGRFRVVRHVRPKLACGRCDAISQPH' A
#
# COMPACT_ATOMS: atom_id res chain seq x y z
N MET A 1 -2.71 13.85 9.40
CA MET A 1 -2.33 13.05 8.23
C MET A 1 -1.76 11.75 8.77
N HIS A 2 -2.46 10.63 8.63
CA HIS A 2 -1.96 9.34 9.09
C HIS A 2 -0.88 8.89 8.12
N VAL A 3 0.39 9.04 8.51
CA VAL A 3 1.50 8.31 7.90
C VAL A 3 1.23 6.84 8.23
N ALA A 4 0.96 6.04 7.19
CA ALA A 4 0.93 4.59 7.33
C ALA A 4 2.32 4.16 7.80
N PRO A 5 2.46 3.33 8.85
CA PRO A 5 3.76 2.87 9.28
C PRO A 5 4.33 2.06 8.12
N ASP A 6 5.44 2.52 7.55
CA ASP A 6 6.28 1.69 6.71
C ASP A 6 6.59 0.44 7.54
N ALA A 7 6.10 -0.71 7.05
CA ALA A 7 6.15 -1.97 7.76
C ALA A 7 7.61 -2.40 7.90
N ASP A 8 8.26 -2.00 8.99
CA ASP A 8 9.68 -2.25 9.26
C ASP A 8 10.02 -3.75 9.42
N GLY A 9 9.04 -4.65 9.35
CA GLY A 9 9.28 -6.08 9.29
C GLY A 9 8.03 -6.92 9.08
N CYS A 10 8.25 -8.15 8.67
CA CYS A 10 7.24 -9.18 8.55
C CYS A 10 6.65 -9.50 9.92
N SER A 11 5.33 -9.40 10.07
CA SER A 11 4.63 -9.74 11.33
C SER A 11 4.75 -11.22 11.72
N ALA A 12 5.05 -12.10 10.76
CA ALA A 12 5.17 -13.54 10.99
C ALA A 12 6.59 -13.98 11.41
N CYS A 13 7.65 -13.32 10.91
CA CYS A 13 9.03 -13.78 11.15
C CYS A 13 10.05 -12.67 11.45
N GLY A 14 9.63 -11.39 11.47
CA GLY A 14 10.51 -10.24 11.65
C GLY A 14 11.47 -9.98 10.49
N GLY A 15 11.33 -10.70 9.37
CA GLY A 15 12.15 -10.52 8.17
C GLY A 15 11.80 -9.25 7.39
N THR A 16 12.72 -8.76 6.57
CA THR A 16 12.48 -7.59 5.73
C THR A 16 11.37 -7.86 4.71
N MET A 17 10.47 -6.88 4.56
CA MET A 17 9.40 -6.91 3.59
C MET A 17 9.85 -6.21 2.30
N GLY A 18 9.76 -6.90 1.17
CA GLY A 18 10.04 -6.35 -0.16
C GLY A 18 8.75 -5.99 -0.88
N LYS A 19 8.82 -5.06 -1.86
CA LYS A 19 7.67 -4.73 -2.71
C LYS A 19 7.34 -5.92 -3.63
N LEU A 20 6.11 -6.41 -3.55
CA LEU A 20 5.58 -7.45 -4.44
C LEU A 20 4.76 -6.85 -5.59
N GLY A 21 3.97 -5.82 -5.30
CA GLY A 21 3.10 -5.17 -6.28
C GLY A 21 2.30 -4.04 -5.63
N GLU A 22 1.28 -3.54 -6.32
CA GLU A 22 0.35 -2.55 -5.77
C GLU A 22 -1.01 -2.69 -6.44
N ASP A 23 -2.09 -2.48 -5.67
CA ASP A 23 -3.41 -2.26 -6.23
C ASP A 23 -3.66 -0.75 -6.33
N VAL A 24 -4.04 -0.29 -7.51
CA VAL A 24 -4.37 1.11 -7.77
C VAL A 24 -5.86 1.24 -8.04
N THR A 25 -6.52 2.16 -7.36
CA THR A 25 -7.92 2.53 -7.63
C THR A 25 -7.98 4.02 -7.89
N GLU A 26 -8.71 4.41 -8.92
CA GLU A 26 -8.85 5.81 -9.31
C GLU A 26 -10.29 6.26 -9.11
N VAL A 27 -10.47 7.41 -8.48
CA VAL A 27 -11.77 8.02 -8.22
C VAL A 27 -11.76 9.41 -8.84
N LEU A 28 -12.74 9.69 -9.69
CA LEU A 28 -12.96 11.03 -10.20
C LEU A 28 -13.73 11.83 -9.15
N GLU A 29 -13.08 12.82 -8.55
CA GLU A 29 -13.69 13.71 -7.57
C GLU A 29 -14.03 15.04 -8.23
N TYR A 30 -15.26 15.49 -8.02
CA TYR A 30 -15.66 16.82 -8.43
C TYR A 30 -15.22 17.85 -7.39
N VAL A 31 -14.57 18.90 -7.87
CA VAL A 31 -14.22 20.10 -7.09
C VAL A 31 -14.87 21.27 -7.84
N PRO A 32 -15.50 22.27 -7.20
CA PRO A 32 -16.20 23.32 -7.93
C PRO A 32 -15.40 23.88 -9.12
N GLY A 33 -15.91 23.67 -10.34
CA GLY A 33 -15.30 24.11 -11.60
C GLY A 33 -14.28 23.16 -12.25
N ARG A 34 -13.96 21.98 -11.67
CA ARG A 34 -13.09 20.98 -12.30
C ARG A 34 -13.26 19.57 -11.74
N PHE A 35 -12.78 18.58 -12.47
CA PHE A 35 -12.59 17.23 -11.94
C PHE A 35 -11.11 17.00 -11.59
N ARG A 36 -10.87 16.25 -10.53
CA ARG A 36 -9.54 15.70 -10.22
C ARG A 36 -9.62 14.19 -10.11
N VAL A 37 -8.54 13.51 -10.46
CA VAL A 37 -8.39 12.07 -10.23
C VAL A 37 -7.67 11.86 -8.92
N VAL A 38 -8.31 11.16 -7.98
CA VAL A 38 -7.70 10.70 -6.74
C VAL A 38 -7.27 9.25 -6.93
N ARG A 39 -5.97 8.98 -6.79
CA ARG A 39 -5.40 7.63 -6.92
C ARG A 39 -5.14 7.07 -5.53
N HIS A 40 -5.79 5.98 -5.20
CA HIS A 40 -5.54 5.19 -4.00
C HIS A 40 -4.58 4.06 -4.37
N VAL A 41 -3.35 4.10 -3.85
CA VAL A 41 -2.31 3.08 -4.07
C VAL A 41 -2.18 2.23 -2.81
N ARG A 42 -2.43 0.93 -2.92
CA ARG A 42 -2.27 -0.05 -1.84
C ARG A 42 -1.10 -0.99 -2.15
N PRO A 43 0.09 -0.77 -1.57
CA PRO A 43 1.25 -1.60 -1.84
C PRO A 43 1.07 -3.02 -1.27
N LYS A 44 1.44 -4.02 -2.05
CA LYS A 44 1.58 -5.41 -1.60
C LYS A 44 3.04 -5.65 -1.27
N LEU A 45 3.31 -6.15 -0.09
CA LEU A 45 4.65 -6.48 0.38
C LEU A 45 4.76 -7.99 0.59
N ALA A 46 5.93 -8.56 0.30
CA ALA A 46 6.24 -9.96 0.55
C ALA A 46 7.50 -10.08 1.40
N CYS A 47 7.48 -10.99 2.38
CA CYS A 47 8.66 -11.28 3.17
C CYS A 47 9.63 -12.17 2.39
N GLY A 48 10.89 -11.74 2.25
CA GLY A 48 11.91 -12.57 1.60
C GLY A 48 12.40 -13.77 2.41
N ARG A 49 11.90 -13.99 3.65
CA ARG A 49 12.29 -15.12 4.52
C ARG A 49 11.25 -16.22 4.62
N CYS A 50 9.97 -15.87 4.66
CA CYS A 50 8.88 -16.83 4.89
C CYS A 50 7.74 -16.72 3.88
N ASP A 51 7.93 -15.92 2.82
CA ASP A 51 6.96 -15.67 1.76
C ASP A 51 5.60 -15.12 2.23
N ALA A 52 5.51 -14.66 3.48
CA ALA A 52 4.31 -14.01 4.00
C ALA A 52 4.01 -12.72 3.24
N ILE A 53 2.79 -12.58 2.76
CA ILE A 53 2.32 -11.41 2.01
C ILE A 53 1.51 -10.52 2.95
N SER A 54 1.83 -9.23 2.98
CA SER A 54 1.02 -8.22 3.68
C SER A 54 0.52 -7.17 2.70
N GLN A 55 -0.76 -6.85 2.80
CA GLN A 55 -1.36 -5.73 2.10
C GLN A 55 -2.10 -4.87 3.15
N PRO A 56 -1.57 -3.68 3.49
CA PRO A 56 -2.28 -2.76 4.37
C PRO A 56 -3.53 -2.23 3.66
N HIS A 57 -4.61 -2.12 4.44
CA HIS A 57 -5.90 -1.55 4.01
C HIS A 57 -6.00 -0.09 4.42
#